data_AF-A0A2N3DJL3-F1
#
_entry.id   AF-A0A2N3DJL3-F1
#
_cell.length_a   1.000
_cell.length_b   1.000
_cell.length_c   1.000
_cell.angle_alpha   90.00
_cell.angle_beta   90.00
_cell.angle_gamma   90.00
#
_symmetry.space_group_name_H-M   'P 1'
#
loop_
_entity.id
_entity.type
_entity.pdbx_description
1 polymer ?
#
loop_
_entity_poly.entity_id
_entity_poly.type
_entity_poly.pdbx_seq_one_letter_code
_entity_poly.pdbx_strand_id
1 'polypeptide(L)'
;DPLGFADAMLAAHLAEYERFQEVQAPVVFDRGFPDVVGFLEVSGLAVPDEIDRVCRMVRYHGPVLRAPAWREIYRPDSERTQDWGEAAESDRAVTAAWRHYGYVVEDLPLASVSDRLAFLRARL
;
A
#
# COMPACT_ATOMS: atom_id res chain seq x y z
N ASP A 1 -2.60 20.46 0.77
CA ASP A 1 -3.91 20.01 1.27
C ASP A 1 -3.91 18.50 1.25
N PRO A 2 -3.91 17.82 2.42
CA PRO A 2 -3.87 16.36 2.47
C PRO A 2 -5.14 15.70 1.93
N LEU A 3 -6.31 16.33 2.02
CA LEU A 3 -7.55 15.75 1.46
C LEU A 3 -7.49 15.75 -0.08
N GLY A 4 -7.16 16.89 -0.68
CA GLY A 4 -6.96 16.94 -2.13
C GLY A 4 -5.84 16.01 -2.63
N PHE A 5 -4.83 15.73 -1.80
CA PHE A 5 -3.82 14.72 -2.12
C PHE A 5 -4.39 13.29 -2.06
N ALA A 6 -5.21 12.96 -1.06
CA ALA A 6 -5.88 11.67 -0.96
C ALA A 6 -6.82 11.42 -2.16
N ASP A 7 -7.56 12.43 -2.59
CA ASP A 7 -8.40 12.35 -3.79
C ASP A 7 -7.57 12.10 -5.05
N ALA A 8 -6.43 12.77 -5.18
CA ALA A 8 -5.50 12.55 -6.29
C ALA A 8 -4.88 11.14 -6.27
N MET A 9 -4.54 10.61 -5.10
CA MET A 9 -4.07 9.22 -4.94
C MET A 9 -5.16 8.23 -5.38
N LEU A 10 -6.40 8.40 -4.88
CA LEU A 10 -7.53 7.54 -5.26
C LEU A 10 -7.73 7.54 -6.78
N ALA A 11 -7.78 8.72 -7.39
CA ALA A 11 -7.97 8.85 -8.84
C ALA A 11 -6.85 8.18 -9.63
N ALA A 12 -5.59 8.33 -9.20
CA ALA A 12 -4.45 7.68 -9.85
C ALA A 12 -4.52 6.15 -9.74
N HIS A 13 -4.85 5.61 -8.57
CA HIS A 13 -5.01 4.17 -8.37
C HIS A 13 -6.18 3.60 -9.18
N LEU A 14 -7.30 4.34 -9.30
CA LEU A 14 -8.45 3.91 -10.11
C LEU A 14 -8.08 3.85 -11.59
N ALA A 15 -7.45 4.90 -12.11
CA ALA A 15 -7.01 4.95 -13.50
C ALA A 15 -6.01 3.82 -13.82
N GLU A 16 -5.10 3.50 -12.90
CA GLU A 16 -4.18 2.39 -13.07
C GLU A 16 -4.89 1.02 -13.05
N TYR A 17 -5.81 0.82 -12.10
CA TYR A 17 -6.60 -0.41 -12.02
C TYR A 17 -7.41 -0.65 -13.30
N GLU A 18 -8.14 0.37 -13.76
CA GLU A 18 -8.95 0.34 -14.97
C GLU A 18 -8.11 0.02 -16.22
N ARG A 19 -6.92 0.63 -16.34
CA ARG A 19 -5.99 0.39 -17.45
C ARG A 19 -5.61 -1.09 -17.61
N PHE A 20 -5.62 -1.85 -16.51
CA PHE A 20 -5.18 -3.24 -16.50
C PHE A 20 -6.32 -4.26 -16.34
N GLN A 21 -7.59 -3.85 -16.30
CA GLN A 21 -8.72 -4.76 -16.09
C GLN A 21 -8.87 -5.84 -17.17
N GLU A 22 -8.50 -5.53 -18.41
CA GLU A 22 -8.64 -6.46 -19.53
C GLU A 22 -7.40 -7.34 -19.76
N VAL A 23 -6.34 -7.15 -18.96
CA VAL A 23 -5.10 -7.93 -19.11
C VAL A 23 -5.31 -9.36 -18.61
N GLN A 24 -5.12 -10.34 -19.51
CA GLN A 24 -5.24 -11.76 -19.22
C GLN A 24 -3.94 -12.38 -18.67
N ALA A 25 -3.27 -11.67 -17.75
CA ALA A 25 -2.06 -12.11 -17.08
C ALA A 25 -2.03 -11.53 -15.66
N PRO A 26 -1.27 -12.12 -14.72
CA PRO A 26 -1.08 -11.53 -13.40
C PRO A 26 -0.51 -10.10 -13.51
N VAL A 27 -1.16 -9.16 -12.83
CA VAL A 27 -0.72 -7.76 -12.72
C VAL A 27 -0.36 -7.47 -11.28
N VAL A 28 0.84 -6.93 -11.07
CA VAL A 28 1.32 -6.49 -9.75
C VAL A 28 1.19 -4.98 -9.69
N PHE A 29 0.45 -4.50 -8.70
CA PHE A 29 0.31 -3.08 -8.40
C PHE A 29 1.27 -2.71 -7.27
N ASP A 30 1.99 -1.60 -7.42
CA ASP A 30 2.77 -1.00 -6.35
C ASP A 30 1.87 -0.01 -5.61
N ARG A 31 1.35 -0.43 -4.45
CA ARG A 31 0.27 0.21 -3.67
C ARG A 31 -1.13 0.03 -4.26
N GLY A 32 -2.15 0.46 -3.52
CA GLY A 32 -3.54 0.43 -3.96
C GLY A 32 -4.47 1.26 -3.08
N PHE A 33 -5.78 1.10 -3.27
CA PHE A 33 -6.79 1.95 -2.60
C PHE A 33 -6.64 2.04 -1.07
N PRO A 34 -6.38 0.95 -0.32
CA PRO A 34 -6.20 1.05 1.13
C PRO A 34 -4.97 1.87 1.57
N ASP A 35 -3.97 2.09 0.73
CA ASP A 35 -2.85 3.01 1.03
C ASP A 35 -3.35 4.46 1.21
N VAL A 36 -4.40 4.87 0.48
CA VAL A 36 -5.05 6.18 0.66
C VAL A 36 -5.60 6.33 2.08
N VAL A 37 -6.19 5.26 2.61
CA VAL A 37 -6.76 5.23 3.95
C VAL A 37 -5.67 5.26 5.02
N GLY A 38 -4.59 4.49 4.82
CA GLY A 38 -3.42 4.56 5.69
C GLY A 38 -2.79 5.96 5.71
N PHE A 39 -2.71 6.64 4.56
CA PHE A 39 -2.24 8.03 4.48
C PHE A 39 -3.15 9.01 5.24
N LEU A 40 -4.47 8.88 5.10
CA LEU A 40 -5.45 9.72 5.82
C LEU A 40 -5.34 9.51 7.34
N GLU A 41 -5.17 8.27 7.78
CA GLU A 41 -5.00 7.92 9.20
C GLU A 41 -3.75 8.57 9.79
N VAL A 42 -2.59 8.45 9.12
CA VAL A 42 -1.34 9.13 9.54
C VAL A 42 -1.50 10.65 9.54
N SER A 43 -2.32 11.18 8.63
CA SER A 43 -2.62 12.61 8.55
C SER A 43 -3.65 13.08 9.58
N GLY A 44 -4.21 12.19 10.41
CA GLY A 44 -5.23 12.52 11.41
C GLY A 44 -6.58 12.92 10.81
N LEU A 45 -6.90 12.44 9.60
CA LEU A 45 -8.10 12.80 8.86
C LEU A 45 -9.09 11.63 8.82
N ALA A 46 -10.38 11.97 8.85
CA ALA A 46 -11.44 10.99 8.64
C ALA A 46 -11.42 10.49 7.18
N VAL A 47 -11.81 9.22 7.00
CA VAL A 47 -11.93 8.62 5.66
C VAL A 47 -13.23 9.09 5.01
N PRO A 48 -13.19 9.75 3.83
CA PRO A 48 -14.39 10.09 3.08
C PRO A 48 -15.17 8.86 2.61
N ASP A 49 -16.50 8.96 2.58
CA ASP A 49 -17.40 7.86 2.20
C ASP A 49 -17.08 7.27 0.81
N GLU A 50 -16.62 8.10 -0.14
CA GLU A 50 -16.25 7.65 -1.47
C GLU A 50 -15.00 6.75 -1.45
N ILE A 51 -13.97 7.12 -0.70
CA ILE A 51 -12.74 6.33 -0.54
C ILE A 51 -13.07 4.99 0.14
N ASP A 52 -13.87 5.00 1.22
CA ASP A 52 -14.33 3.78 1.89
C ASP A 52 -15.10 2.86 0.92
N ARG A 53 -16.03 3.44 0.15
CA ARG A 53 -16.81 2.70 -0.85
C ARG A 53 -15.92 2.06 -1.91
N VAL A 54 -14.95 2.78 -2.46
CA VAL A 54 -14.02 2.23 -3.47
C VAL A 54 -13.23 1.07 -2.88
N CYS A 55 -12.67 1.21 -1.68
CA CYS A 55 -11.90 0.14 -1.02
C CYS A 55 -12.71 -1.15 -0.78
N ARG A 56 -14.03 -1.03 -0.60
CA ARG A 56 -14.95 -2.16 -0.42
C ARG A 56 -15.40 -2.79 -1.75
N MET A 57 -15.60 -1.98 -2.78
CA MET A 57 -16.20 -2.43 -4.04
C MET A 57 -15.17 -2.85 -5.09
N VAL A 58 -14.05 -2.13 -5.19
CA VAL A 58 -13.00 -2.40 -6.17
C VAL A 58 -11.88 -3.16 -5.48
N ARG A 59 -11.69 -4.42 -5.88
CA ARG A 59 -10.88 -5.39 -5.13
C ARG A 59 -9.67 -5.86 -5.91
N TYR A 60 -8.55 -5.96 -5.22
CA TYR A 60 -7.36 -6.67 -5.69
C TYR A 60 -7.46 -8.15 -5.32
N HIS A 61 -6.80 -9.00 -6.10
CA HIS A 61 -6.56 -10.39 -5.70
C HIS A 61 -5.43 -10.44 -4.68
N GLY A 62 -5.60 -11.27 -3.65
CA GLY A 62 -4.61 -11.45 -2.58
C GLY A 62 -3.75 -12.70 -2.76
N PRO A 63 -2.71 -12.87 -1.92
CA PRO A 63 -2.39 -12.03 -0.76
C PRO A 63 -1.72 -10.68 -1.13
N VAL A 64 -1.83 -9.69 -0.24
CA VAL A 64 -1.09 -8.43 -0.35
C VAL A 64 0.32 -8.67 0.20
N LEU A 65 1.34 -8.42 -0.61
CA LEU A 65 2.73 -8.66 -0.27
C LEU A 65 3.37 -7.36 0.22
N ARG A 66 3.66 -7.27 1.52
CA ARG A 66 4.16 -6.07 2.17
C ARG A 66 5.67 -6.14 2.36
N ALA A 67 6.39 -5.08 2.02
CA ALA A 67 7.77 -4.88 2.50
C ALA A 67 7.72 -4.18 3.86
N PRO A 68 7.86 -4.89 5.00
CA PRO A 68 7.71 -4.28 6.31
C PRO A 68 8.79 -3.22 6.56
N ALA A 69 8.48 -2.21 7.38
CA ALA A 69 9.48 -1.24 7.81
C ALA A 69 10.67 -1.95 8.47
N TRP A 70 11.88 -1.65 7.99
CA TRP A 70 13.09 -2.38 8.36
C TRP A 70 14.19 -1.44 8.86
N ARG A 71 14.38 -1.38 10.19
CA ARG A 71 15.24 -0.39 10.85
C ARG A 71 16.69 -0.47 10.39
N GLU A 72 17.20 -1.68 10.21
CA GLU A 72 18.60 -1.96 9.94
C GLU A 72 19.05 -1.42 8.57
N ILE A 73 18.12 -1.30 7.62
CA ILE A 73 18.39 -0.75 6.28
C ILE A 73 17.75 0.62 6.06
N TYR A 74 16.91 1.11 6.98
CA TYR A 74 16.26 2.40 6.84
C TYR A 74 17.27 3.53 6.99
N ARG A 75 17.43 4.30 5.91
CA ARG A 75 18.29 5.48 5.86
C ARG A 75 17.53 6.59 5.13
N PRO A 76 17.38 7.77 5.74
CA PRO A 76 16.82 8.91 5.03
C PRO A 76 17.66 9.25 3.81
N ASP A 77 16.98 9.66 2.75
CA ASP A 77 17.58 10.15 1.50
C ASP A 77 16.68 11.26 0.92
N SER A 78 16.95 11.70 -0.31
CA SER A 78 16.15 12.77 -0.94
C SER A 78 14.68 12.40 -1.16
N GLU A 79 14.34 11.11 -1.17
CA GLU A 79 12.99 10.59 -1.32
C GLU A 79 12.41 10.13 0.03
N ARG A 80 13.23 9.54 0.89
CA ARG A 80 12.88 9.11 2.26
C ARG A 80 13.20 10.21 3.26
N THR A 81 12.30 11.16 3.39
CA THR A 81 12.47 12.34 4.27
C THR A 81 12.04 12.10 5.72
N GLN A 82 11.23 11.07 5.97
CA GLN A 82 10.70 10.72 7.29
C GLN A 82 11.80 10.19 8.22
N ASP A 83 11.70 10.47 9.51
CA ASP A 83 12.45 9.75 10.52
C ASP A 83 11.96 8.29 10.65
N TRP A 84 12.68 7.47 11.42
CA TRP A 84 12.28 6.07 11.60
C TRP A 84 10.90 5.92 12.26
N GLY A 85 10.58 6.76 13.25
CA GLY A 85 9.31 6.68 13.97
C GLY A 85 8.14 6.97 13.04
N GLU A 86 8.28 8.01 12.22
CA GLU A 86 7.32 8.39 11.19
C GLU A 86 7.16 7.28 10.14
N ALA A 87 8.26 6.72 9.62
CA ALA A 87 8.20 5.64 8.63
C ALA A 87 7.54 4.37 9.21
N ALA A 88 7.86 4.02 10.46
CA ALA A 88 7.26 2.87 11.14
C ALA A 88 5.77 3.09 11.46
N GLU A 89 5.35 4.33 11.73
CA GLU A 89 3.93 4.67 11.91
C GLU A 89 3.18 4.60 10.58
N SER A 90 3.75 5.14 9.50
CA SER A 90 3.18 5.02 8.16
C SER A 90 2.96 3.55 7.76
N ASP A 91 3.96 2.70 7.98
CA ASP A 91 3.86 1.27 7.69
C ASP A 91 2.78 0.58 8.55
N ARG A 92 2.63 0.94 9.83
CA ARG A 92 1.56 0.44 10.70
C ARG A 92 0.17 0.83 10.19
N ALA A 93 -0.05 2.12 9.91
CA ALA A 93 -1.33 2.65 9.47
C ALA A 93 -1.77 2.05 8.13
N VAL A 94 -0.86 2.00 7.14
CA VAL A 94 -1.14 1.39 5.83
C VAL A 94 -1.49 -0.09 5.99
N THR A 95 -0.72 -0.84 6.79
CA THR A 95 -1.01 -2.25 7.05
C THR A 95 -2.36 -2.46 7.73
N ALA A 96 -2.69 -1.60 8.70
CA ALA A 96 -3.97 -1.62 9.38
C ALA A 96 -5.12 -1.36 8.41
N ALA A 97 -4.98 -0.39 7.50
CA ALA A 97 -5.97 -0.10 6.47
C ALA A 97 -6.20 -1.30 5.54
N TRP A 98 -5.14 -1.93 5.01
CA TRP A 98 -5.27 -3.13 4.19
C TRP A 98 -6.01 -4.25 4.94
N ARG A 99 -5.68 -4.49 6.21
CA ARG A 99 -6.38 -5.48 7.05
C ARG A 99 -7.83 -5.09 7.35
N HIS A 100 -8.11 -3.81 7.57
CA HIS A 100 -9.45 -3.28 7.83
C HIS A 100 -10.40 -3.60 6.67
N TYR A 101 -9.93 -3.48 5.43
CA TYR A 101 -10.70 -3.86 4.24
C TYR A 101 -10.65 -5.36 3.92
N GLY A 102 -10.25 -6.21 4.88
CA GLY A 102 -10.36 -7.67 4.79
C GLY A 102 -9.29 -8.35 3.94
N TYR A 103 -8.19 -7.67 3.63
CA TYR A 103 -7.07 -8.30 2.92
C TYR A 103 -6.17 -9.09 3.87
N VAL A 104 -5.69 -10.24 3.40
CA VAL A 104 -4.55 -10.93 4.03
C VAL A 104 -3.28 -10.23 3.59
N VAL A 105 -2.51 -9.74 4.56
CA VAL A 105 -1.22 -9.08 4.34
C VAL A 105 -0.10 -10.03 4.77
N GLU A 106 0.73 -10.44 3.82
CA GLU A 106 1.92 -11.27 4.05
C GLU A 106 3.17 -10.41 3.96
N ASP A 107 4.02 -10.49 4.99
CA ASP A 107 5.28 -9.75 5.01
C ASP A 107 6.35 -10.45 4.16
N LEU A 108 7.05 -9.68 3.34
CA LEU A 108 8.29 -10.10 2.71
C LEU A 108 9.36 -10.35 3.78
N PRO A 109 10.23 -11.35 3.59
CA PRO A 109 11.30 -11.62 4.55
C PRO A 109 12.27 -10.44 4.62
N LEU A 110 12.74 -10.13 5.83
CA LEU A 110 13.86 -9.20 6.07
C LEU A 110 15.18 -9.85 5.65
N ALA A 111 15.36 -9.99 4.33
CA ALA A 111 16.43 -10.76 3.72
C ALA A 111 17.02 -10.02 2.51
N SER A 112 17.95 -10.69 1.81
CA SER A 112 18.55 -10.15 0.59
C SER A 112 17.49 -9.83 -0.47
N VAL A 113 17.85 -8.99 -1.46
CA VAL A 113 16.96 -8.71 -2.60
C VAL A 113 16.58 -10.01 -3.33
N SER A 114 17.54 -10.92 -3.50
CA SER A 114 17.32 -12.20 -4.18
C SER A 114 16.29 -13.08 -3.45
N ASP A 115 16.36 -13.15 -2.11
CA ASP A 115 15.43 -13.96 -1.31
C ASP A 115 14.02 -13.37 -1.31
N ARG A 116 13.90 -12.03 -1.23
CA ARG A 116 12.61 -11.35 -1.35
C ARG A 116 11.98 -11.56 -2.72
N LEU A 117 12.78 -11.53 -3.79
CA LEU A 117 12.30 -11.80 -5.14
C LEU A 117 11.83 -13.26 -5.30
N ALA A 118 12.57 -14.22 -4.74
CA ALA A 118 12.16 -15.62 -4.73
C ALA A 118 10.84 -15.82 -3.97
N PHE A 119 10.67 -15.14 -2.82
CA PHE A 119 9.43 -15.16 -2.04
C PHE A 119 8.24 -14.60 -2.82
N LEU A 120 8.41 -13.45 -3.50
CA LEU A 120 7.40 -12.82 -4.36
C LEU A 120 6.98 -13.77 -5.48
N ARG A 121 7.95 -14.31 -6.24
CA ARG A 121 7.68 -15.19 -7.39
C ARG A 121 6.95 -16.48 -7.03
N ALA A 122 7.07 -16.95 -5.79
CA ALA A 122 6.36 -18.13 -5.33
C ALA A 122 4.87 -17.87 -5.02
N ARG A 123 4.42 -16.60 -5.05
CA ARG A 123 3.07 -16.14 -4.67
C ARG A 123 2.34 -15.39 -5.79
N LEU A 124 3.00 -15.22 -6.94
CA LEU A 124 2.44 -14.67 -8.18
C LEU A 124 2.11 -15.80 -9.14
#